data_AF-A0A2E3XUJ8-F1
#
_entry.id   AF-A0A2E3XUJ8-F1
#
_cell.length_a   1.000
_cell.length_b   1.000
_cell.length_c   1.000
_cell.angle_alpha   90.00
_cell.angle_beta   90.00
_cell.angle_gamma   90.00
#
_symmetry.space_group_name_H-M   'P 1'
#
loop_
_entity.id
_entity.type
_entity.pdbx_description
1 polymer ?
#
loop_
_entity_poly.entity_id
_entity_poly.type
_entity_poly.pdbx_seq_one_letter_code
_entity_poly.pdbx_strand_id
1 'polypeptide(L)'
;MKSFLPLLGALVCFTGCMDYDGSFRANEKLKFKHSTVFGNTKTKTLRPGRYNTSFEVTSGGKLKFTFRGEDTVEVKVDIPDHIELPTQDGSFFYMAEETGQNYDIQGNLNSEYTSSGIRSGVESCSYTTVERQCRRVCTETPAPRPTRRDPAPRPTRPTRPTRPVPPRVSCRNVCNNVSVIRYGNQNVRYRINYTKKVLDLTMNKRNGGAQVANYRGLEQSSSKSYTYRGRCL
;
A
#
# COMPACT_ATOMS: atom_id res chain seq x y z
N MET A 1 -16.30 -9.89 -30.26
CA MET A 1 -16.68 -10.57 -28.99
C MET A 1 -15.78 -10.04 -27.89
N LYS A 2 -16.32 -10.00 -26.67
CA LYS A 2 -15.95 -9.22 -25.48
C LYS A 2 -14.45 -9.07 -25.16
N SER A 3 -14.04 -7.82 -24.96
CA SER A 3 -12.78 -7.39 -24.37
C SER A 3 -12.60 -7.94 -22.95
N PHE A 4 -11.49 -8.65 -22.72
CA PHE A 4 -11.00 -8.98 -21.39
C PHE A 4 -10.33 -7.74 -20.79
N LEU A 5 -10.94 -7.15 -19.77
CA LEU A 5 -10.32 -6.14 -18.91
C LEU A 5 -9.53 -6.91 -17.84
N PRO A 6 -8.18 -6.87 -17.80
CA PRO A 6 -7.45 -7.37 -16.64
C PRO A 6 -7.62 -6.33 -15.53
N LEU A 7 -8.40 -6.70 -14.50
CA LEU A 7 -8.50 -5.98 -13.24
C LEU A 7 -7.13 -6.13 -12.53
N LEU A 8 -6.18 -5.29 -12.92
CA LEU A 8 -4.87 -5.17 -12.30
C LEU A 8 -5.10 -4.56 -10.91
N GLY A 9 -5.32 -5.44 -9.93
CA GLY A 9 -5.41 -5.06 -8.54
C GLY A 9 -4.11 -4.38 -8.14
N ALA A 10 -4.17 -3.06 -7.95
CA ALA A 10 -3.12 -2.29 -7.34
C ALA A 10 -3.00 -2.74 -5.88
N LEU A 11 -2.29 -3.85 -5.67
CA LEU A 11 -1.72 -4.21 -4.38
C LEU A 11 -0.66 -3.15 -4.12
N VAL A 12 -1.08 -2.01 -3.58
CA VAL A 12 -0.19 -1.02 -2.98
C VAL A 12 0.45 -1.75 -1.81
N CYS A 13 1.59 -2.39 -2.08
CA CYS A 13 2.48 -2.87 -1.05
C CYS A 13 2.86 -1.64 -0.24
N PHE A 14 2.22 -1.46 0.92
CA PHE A 14 2.69 -0.59 1.98
C PHE A 14 3.98 -1.20 2.50
N THR A 15 5.06 -1.12 1.71
CA THR A 15 6.41 -1.26 2.23
C THR A 15 6.56 -0.10 3.20
N GLY A 16 6.50 -0.38 4.50
CA GLY A 16 6.64 0.65 5.53
C GLY A 16 7.99 1.32 5.36
N CYS A 17 8.02 2.50 4.75
CA CYS A 17 9.20 3.34 4.73
C CYS A 17 9.51 3.69 6.19
N MET A 18 10.69 3.31 6.67
CA MET A 18 11.16 3.74 7.97
C MET A 18 11.68 5.17 7.80
N ASP A 19 10.97 6.15 8.37
CA ASP A 19 11.36 7.56 8.43
C ASP A 19 11.67 7.93 9.88
N TYR A 20 12.90 8.38 10.10
CA TYR A 20 13.38 8.85 11.39
C TYR A 20 13.48 10.36 11.34
N ASP A 21 12.65 11.05 12.12
CA ASP A 21 12.76 12.50 12.30
C ASP A 21 13.71 12.80 13.45
N GLY A 22 14.63 13.75 13.25
CA GLY A 22 15.71 13.97 14.20
C GLY A 22 16.49 15.25 14.04
N SER A 23 17.63 15.29 14.72
CA SER A 23 18.59 16.38 14.64
C SER A 23 19.92 15.88 14.10
N PHE A 24 20.49 16.62 13.15
CA PHE A 24 21.82 16.41 12.62
C PHE A 24 22.73 17.56 13.04
N ARG A 25 23.96 17.25 13.45
CA ARG A 25 24.98 18.24 13.80
C ARG A 25 26.22 17.99 12.96
N ALA A 26 26.58 18.99 12.15
CA ALA A 26 27.83 19.04 11.41
C ALA A 26 28.86 19.87 12.21
N ASN A 27 29.99 19.27 12.55
CA ASN A 27 31.09 19.96 13.27
C ASN A 27 32.03 20.70 12.31
N GLU A 28 32.09 20.25 11.06
CA GLU A 28 32.88 20.88 10.00
C GLU A 28 32.09 20.89 8.68
N LYS A 29 32.67 21.47 7.62
CA LYS A 29 32.06 21.53 6.30
C LYS A 29 32.05 20.13 5.68
N LEU A 30 30.86 19.58 5.43
CA LEU A 30 30.70 18.23 4.90
C LEU A 30 30.47 18.24 3.39
N LYS A 31 31.02 17.25 2.69
CA LYS A 31 30.78 17.01 1.26
C LYS A 31 30.20 15.62 1.06
N PHE A 32 28.94 15.56 0.65
CA PHE A 32 28.24 14.31 0.37
C PHE A 32 28.22 14.03 -1.13
N LYS A 33 28.52 12.79 -1.51
CA LYS A 33 28.30 12.33 -2.88
C LYS A 33 26.85 11.86 -2.99
N HIS A 34 26.13 12.43 -3.95
CA HIS A 34 24.70 12.23 -4.14
C HIS A 34 24.43 11.72 -5.56
N SER A 35 23.75 10.59 -5.66
CA SER A 35 23.32 10.03 -6.95
C SER A 35 22.02 10.67 -7.41
N THR A 36 22.04 11.23 -8.61
CA THR A 36 20.84 11.79 -9.27
C THR A 36 20.02 10.67 -9.95
N VAL A 37 18.77 10.97 -10.30
CA VAL A 37 17.85 10.03 -10.96
C VAL A 37 18.42 9.47 -12.28
N PHE A 38 19.35 10.19 -12.91
CA PHE A 38 20.02 9.78 -14.16
C PHE A 38 21.37 9.09 -13.94
N GLY A 39 21.67 8.61 -12.73
CA GLY A 39 22.92 7.92 -12.40
C GLY A 39 24.16 8.81 -12.25
N ASN A 40 24.06 10.11 -12.55
CA ASN A 40 25.17 11.04 -12.36
C ASN A 40 25.38 11.33 -10.87
N THR A 41 26.64 11.31 -10.43
CA THR A 41 27.03 11.69 -9.07
C THR A 41 27.25 13.20 -9.00
N LYS A 42 26.57 13.89 -8.08
CA LYS A 42 26.79 15.30 -7.74
C LYS A 42 27.30 15.41 -6.31
N THR A 43 28.14 16.41 -6.03
CA THR A 43 28.56 16.69 -4.66
C THR A 43 27.66 17.76 -4.06
N LYS A 44 27.04 17.48 -2.91
CA LYS A 44 26.33 18.48 -2.09
C LYS A 44 27.18 18.84 -0.89
N THR A 45 27.26 20.14 -0.60
CA THR A 45 28.06 20.65 0.52
C THR A 45 27.13 21.11 1.62
N LEU A 46 27.38 20.65 2.85
CA LEU A 46 26.68 21.08 4.06
C LEU A 46 27.64 21.91 4.92
N ARG A 47 27.19 23.07 5.39
CA ARG A 47 27.99 23.92 6.28
C ARG A 47 28.01 23.33 7.70
N PRO A 48 28.98 23.70 8.55
CA PRO A 48 28.90 23.38 9.98
C PRO A 48 27.63 23.99 10.59
N GLY A 49 26.97 23.27 11.49
CA GLY A 49 25.71 23.74 12.08
C GLY A 49 24.84 22.61 12.64
N ARG A 50 23.67 22.99 13.15
CA ARG A 50 22.60 22.08 13.56
C ARG A 50 21.45 22.16 12.58
N TYR A 51 20.90 21.01 12.22
CA TYR A 51 19.84 20.87 11.24
C TYR A 51 18.74 19.96 11.79
N ASN A 52 17.49 20.29 11.50
CA ASN A 52 16.40 19.32 11.63
C ASN A 52 16.47 18.39 10.42
N THR A 53 16.52 17.09 10.64
CA THR A 53 16.82 16.13 9.58
C THR A 53 15.88 14.94 9.65
N SER A 54 15.29 14.57 8.52
CA SER A 54 14.63 13.29 8.33
C SER A 54 15.60 12.32 7.65
N PHE A 55 15.63 11.08 8.13
CA PHE A 55 16.40 9.98 7.58
C PHE A 55 15.44 8.88 7.15
N GLU A 56 15.41 8.60 5.86
CA GLU A 56 14.53 7.62 5.25
C GLU A 56 15.35 6.53 4.56
N VAL A 57 14.95 5.27 4.79
CA VAL A 57 15.44 4.13 4.02
C VAL A 57 14.50 3.88 2.86
N THR A 58 14.95 4.19 1.64
CA THR A 58 14.11 4.07 0.44
C THR A 58 14.23 2.68 -0.18
N SER A 59 13.20 2.28 -0.93
CA SER A 59 13.21 1.04 -1.72
C SER A 59 14.41 1.00 -2.67
N GLY A 60 15.24 -0.05 -2.58
CA GLY A 60 16.47 -0.18 -3.36
C GLY A 60 17.74 0.23 -2.62
N GLY A 61 17.75 0.16 -1.27
CA GLY A 61 18.97 0.28 -0.48
C GLY A 61 19.56 1.70 -0.41
N LYS A 62 18.78 2.76 -0.68
CA LYS A 62 19.31 4.13 -0.61
C LYS A 62 18.90 4.81 0.68
N LEU A 63 19.87 5.45 1.33
CA LEU A 63 19.65 6.35 2.45
C LEU A 63 19.32 7.74 1.93
N LYS A 64 18.18 8.29 2.34
CA LYS A 64 17.82 9.67 2.05
C LYS A 64 17.91 10.48 3.34
N PHE A 65 18.78 11.49 3.36
CA PHE A 65 18.82 12.53 4.38
C PHE A 65 18.15 13.80 3.83
N THR A 66 17.18 14.33 4.56
CA THR A 66 16.52 15.61 4.24
C THR A 66 16.87 16.62 5.32
N PHE A 67 17.81 17.53 5.03
CA PHE A 67 18.20 18.60 5.96
C PHE A 67 17.27 19.81 5.76
N ARG A 68 16.50 20.15 6.79
CA ARG A 68 15.60 21.31 6.83
C ARG A 68 16.32 22.50 7.47
N GLY A 69 16.36 23.64 6.76
CA GLY A 69 16.98 24.91 7.16
C GLY A 69 16.38 26.06 6.35
N GLU A 70 17.15 27.11 6.08
CA GLU A 70 16.74 28.19 5.14
C GLU A 70 16.46 27.60 3.75
N ASP A 71 17.36 26.74 3.26
CA ASP A 71 17.17 25.91 2.08
C ASP A 71 17.04 24.45 2.50
N THR A 72 16.11 23.72 1.87
CA THR A 72 16.00 22.27 2.08
C THR A 72 17.02 21.55 1.21
N VAL A 73 17.92 20.80 1.83
CA VAL A 73 18.96 20.03 1.14
C VAL A 73 18.64 18.54 1.27
N GLU A 74 18.34 17.90 0.15
CA GLU A 74 18.19 16.44 0.11
C GLU A 74 19.50 15.77 -0.33
N VAL A 75 19.96 14.77 0.40
CA VAL A 75 21.13 13.94 0.05
C VAL A 75 20.70 12.49 0.02
N LYS A 76 20.81 11.85 -1.15
CA LYS A 76 20.63 10.40 -1.31
C LYS A 76 21.99 9.74 -1.43
N VAL A 77 22.28 8.82 -0.51
CA VAL A 77 23.48 7.97 -0.49
C VAL A 77 23.05 6.57 -0.90
N ASP A 78 23.70 6.01 -1.92
CA ASP A 78 23.49 4.61 -2.28
C ASP A 78 24.24 3.73 -1.27
N ILE A 79 23.54 2.75 -0.69
CA ILE A 79 24.19 1.66 0.04
C ILE A 79 24.35 0.49 -0.94
N PRO A 80 25.52 -0.17 -0.96
CA PRO A 80 25.67 -1.45 -1.65
C PRO A 80 24.62 -2.48 -1.23
N ASP A 81 24.15 -3.30 -2.19
CA ASP A 81 23.09 -4.30 -1.96
C ASP A 81 23.44 -5.37 -0.90
N HIS A 82 24.72 -5.57 -0.61
CA HIS A 82 25.18 -6.52 0.41
C HIS A 82 25.10 -5.99 1.85
N ILE A 83 24.74 -4.72 2.01
CA ILE A 83 24.68 -4.04 3.30
C ILE A 83 23.21 -3.79 3.65
N GLU A 84 22.72 -4.52 4.64
CA GLU A 84 21.39 -4.29 5.20
C GLU A 84 21.48 -3.36 6.41
N LEU A 85 20.58 -2.39 6.49
CA LEU A 85 20.38 -1.62 7.72
C LEU A 85 19.72 -2.54 8.74
N PRO A 86 20.17 -2.51 10.01
CA PRO A 86 19.53 -3.32 11.03
C PRO A 86 18.06 -2.91 11.16
N THR A 87 17.17 -3.89 11.07
CA THR A 87 15.72 -3.71 11.31
C THR A 87 15.36 -3.90 12.78
N GLN A 88 16.28 -4.49 13.53
CA GLN A 88 16.25 -4.79 14.96
C GLN A 88 17.40 -4.09 15.68
N ASP A 89 17.41 -4.17 16.99
CA ASP A 89 18.40 -3.50 17.82
C ASP A 89 19.82 -3.98 17.49
N GLY A 90 20.74 -3.03 17.36
CA GLY A 90 22.12 -3.35 17.04
C GLY A 90 22.91 -2.19 16.46
N SER A 91 24.23 -2.37 16.48
CA SER A 91 25.19 -1.47 15.87
C SER A 91 25.49 -1.88 14.44
N PHE A 92 25.80 -0.89 13.60
CA PHE A 92 26.30 -1.11 12.25
C PHE A 92 27.44 -0.13 11.93
N PHE A 93 28.25 -0.52 10.96
CA PHE A 93 29.40 0.25 10.52
C PHE A 93 29.58 0.09 9.02
N TYR A 94 29.68 1.20 8.30
CA TYR A 94 29.89 1.26 6.86
C TYR A 94 31.10 2.12 6.56
N MET A 95 32.06 1.56 5.83
CA MET A 95 33.26 2.28 5.45
C MET A 95 32.95 3.31 4.35
N ALA A 96 33.72 4.40 4.34
CA ALA A 96 33.65 5.41 3.28
C ALA A 96 33.87 4.80 1.88
N GLU A 97 34.70 3.75 1.80
CA GLU A 97 35.03 3.06 0.55
C GLU A 97 33.84 2.25 0.02
N GLU A 98 33.14 1.54 0.90
CA GLU A 98 31.95 0.74 0.55
C GLU A 98 30.79 1.63 0.11
N THR A 99 30.56 2.72 0.83
CA THR A 99 29.45 3.67 0.55
C THR A 99 29.80 4.68 -0.56
N GLY A 100 31.04 4.68 -1.03
CA GLY A 100 31.58 5.70 -1.94
C GLY A 100 31.66 7.12 -1.35
N GLN A 101 31.33 7.31 -0.06
CA GLN A 101 31.34 8.60 0.61
C GLN A 101 32.75 9.03 1.03
N ASN A 102 32.85 10.21 1.65
CA ASN A 102 34.10 10.73 2.20
C ASN A 102 34.29 10.40 3.69
N TYR A 103 33.30 9.75 4.30
CA TYR A 103 33.20 9.56 5.75
C TYR A 103 32.77 8.14 6.05
N ASP A 104 33.32 7.58 7.12
CA ASP A 104 32.83 6.32 7.68
C ASP A 104 31.55 6.60 8.46
N ILE A 105 30.55 5.73 8.33
CA ILE A 105 29.24 5.87 8.97
C ILE A 105 29.09 4.74 9.98
N GLN A 106 29.03 5.07 11.26
CA GLN A 106 28.63 4.13 12.30
C GLN A 106 27.24 4.49 12.81
N GLY A 107 26.47 3.49 13.24
CA GLY A 107 25.19 3.74 13.85
C GLY A 107 24.80 2.70 14.88
N ASN A 108 23.82 3.05 15.70
CA ASN A 108 23.16 2.16 16.62
C ASN A 108 21.64 2.37 16.54
N LEU A 109 20.89 1.27 16.39
CA LEU A 109 19.45 1.24 16.45
C LEU A 109 19.02 0.64 17.79
N ASN A 110 18.19 1.35 18.54
CA ASN A 110 17.61 0.86 19.78
C ASN A 110 16.09 0.97 19.72
N SER A 111 15.37 -0.08 20.12
CA SER A 111 13.92 -0.14 20.09
C SER A 111 13.35 -0.32 21.48
N GLU A 112 12.37 0.51 21.82
CA GLU A 112 11.61 0.43 23.05
C GLU A 112 10.19 -0.01 22.69
N TYR A 113 9.77 -1.16 23.23
CA TYR A 113 8.44 -1.72 23.02
C TYR A 113 7.60 -1.53 24.27
N THR A 114 6.46 -0.85 24.13
CA THR A 114 5.49 -0.71 25.21
C THR A 114 4.10 -1.12 24.73
N SER A 115 3.31 -1.74 25.61
CA SER A 115 1.94 -2.13 25.29
C SER A 115 0.97 -1.40 26.21
N SER A 116 -0.12 -0.90 25.65
CA SER A 116 -1.23 -0.41 26.47
C SER A 116 -1.89 -1.56 27.25
N GLY A 117 -2.66 -1.20 28.29
CA GLY A 117 -3.66 -2.11 28.85
C GLY A 117 -4.66 -2.60 27.79
N ILE A 118 -5.39 -3.67 28.10
CA ILE A 118 -6.46 -4.19 27.23
C ILE A 118 -7.60 -3.18 27.20
N ARG A 119 -8.03 -2.82 25.99
CA ARG A 119 -9.21 -1.98 25.73
C ARG A 119 -10.32 -2.84 25.14
N SER A 120 -11.56 -2.50 25.46
CA SER A 120 -12.76 -3.09 24.85
C SER A 120 -13.45 -2.05 23.98
N GLY A 121 -14.08 -2.46 22.89
CA GLY A 121 -14.83 -1.56 22.03
C GLY A 121 -15.71 -2.31 21.04
N VAL A 122 -16.38 -1.54 20.18
CA VAL A 122 -17.18 -2.04 19.06
C VAL A 122 -16.55 -1.51 17.79
N GLU A 123 -16.34 -2.37 16.79
CA GLU A 123 -15.81 -2.00 15.49
C GLU A 123 -16.74 -2.50 14.39
N SER A 124 -16.80 -1.76 13.28
CA SER A 124 -17.52 -2.20 12.09
C SER A 124 -16.86 -3.44 11.51
N CYS A 125 -17.67 -4.31 10.93
CA CYS A 125 -17.23 -5.53 10.29
C CYS A 125 -18.09 -5.82 9.07
N SER A 126 -17.58 -6.70 8.21
CA SER A 126 -18.35 -7.28 7.12
C SER A 126 -18.09 -8.77 7.03
N TYR A 127 -19.09 -9.50 6.57
CA TYR A 127 -18.98 -10.92 6.30
C TYR A 127 -19.75 -11.29 5.04
N THR A 128 -19.24 -12.28 4.32
CA THR A 128 -19.92 -12.82 3.14
C THR A 128 -20.83 -13.94 3.58
N THR A 129 -22.11 -13.85 3.20
CA THR A 129 -23.08 -14.93 3.38
C THR A 129 -23.71 -15.29 2.04
N VAL A 130 -24.26 -16.50 1.94
CA VAL A 130 -24.94 -16.98 0.74
C VAL A 130 -26.44 -16.80 0.93
N GLU A 131 -27.06 -16.04 0.04
CA GLU A 131 -28.50 -15.81 0.05
C GLU A 131 -29.15 -16.36 -1.20
N ARG A 132 -30.33 -16.97 -1.03
CA ARG A 132 -31.13 -17.45 -2.16
C ARG A 132 -31.93 -16.28 -2.71
N GLN A 133 -31.49 -15.72 -3.83
CA GLN A 133 -32.22 -14.69 -4.54
C GLN A 133 -33.01 -15.29 -5.69
N CYS A 134 -34.32 -15.03 -5.71
CA CYS A 134 -35.21 -15.45 -6.76
C CYS A 134 -35.55 -14.27 -7.67
N ARG A 135 -35.39 -14.44 -8.98
CA ARG A 135 -35.85 -13.48 -9.99
C ARG A 135 -36.86 -14.12 -10.92
N ARG A 136 -37.87 -13.36 -11.31
CA ARG A 136 -38.86 -13.77 -12.31
C ARG A 136 -38.23 -13.61 -13.70
N VAL A 137 -38.05 -14.71 -14.41
CA VAL A 137 -37.54 -14.73 -15.78
C VAL A 137 -38.70 -15.05 -16.69
N CYS A 138 -39.02 -14.12 -17.60
CA CYS A 138 -40.04 -14.30 -18.62
C CYS A 138 -39.38 -14.63 -19.96
N THR A 139 -39.92 -15.63 -20.65
CA THR A 139 -39.49 -16.06 -21.98
C THR A 139 -40.64 -15.84 -22.94
N GLU A 140 -40.40 -15.06 -23.98
CA GLU A 140 -41.34 -14.86 -25.07
C GLU A 140 -41.20 -16.00 -26.07
N THR A 141 -42.27 -16.74 -26.27
CA THR A 141 -42.35 -17.74 -27.34
C THR A 141 -43.02 -17.07 -28.54
N PRO A 142 -42.34 -16.95 -29.69
CA PRO A 142 -42.94 -16.37 -30.88
C PRO A 142 -44.19 -17.17 -31.26
N ALA A 143 -45.22 -16.48 -31.73
CA ALA A 143 -46.43 -17.14 -32.20
C ALA A 143 -46.04 -18.16 -33.29
N PRO A 144 -46.63 -19.39 -33.27
CA PRO A 144 -46.35 -20.37 -34.30
C PRO A 144 -46.61 -19.74 -35.66
N ARG A 145 -45.61 -19.80 -36.56
CA ARG A 145 -45.83 -19.37 -37.94
C ARG A 145 -46.99 -20.18 -38.48
N PRO A 146 -48.00 -19.54 -39.11
CA PRO A 146 -49.06 -20.29 -39.77
C PRO A 146 -48.38 -21.25 -40.74
N THR A 147 -48.55 -22.56 -40.51
CA THR A 147 -48.11 -23.56 -41.46
C THR A 147 -48.89 -23.31 -42.72
N ARG A 148 -48.19 -22.87 -43.78
CA ARG A 148 -48.75 -22.67 -45.11
C ARG A 148 -49.18 -24.04 -45.62
N ARG A 149 -50.40 -24.46 -45.26
CA ARG A 149 -51.08 -25.51 -45.99
C ARG A 149 -51.42 -24.88 -47.33
N ASP A 150 -50.68 -25.25 -48.37
CA ASP A 150 -50.95 -24.79 -49.73
C ASP A 150 -52.39 -25.13 -50.09
N PRO A 151 -53.29 -24.13 -50.22
CA PRO A 151 -54.61 -24.39 -50.75
C PRO A 151 -54.48 -24.39 -52.28
N ALA A 152 -55.13 -25.36 -52.92
CA ALA A 152 -55.37 -25.32 -54.35
C ALA A 152 -55.95 -23.95 -54.79
N PRO A 153 -55.61 -23.45 -55.99
CA PRO A 153 -55.89 -22.08 -56.41
C PRO A 153 -57.40 -21.81 -56.46
N ARG A 154 -57.86 -20.79 -55.72
CA ARG A 154 -59.24 -20.27 -55.76
C ARG A 154 -59.25 -18.75 -55.97
N PRO A 155 -60.23 -18.18 -56.69
CA PRO A 155 -60.22 -16.77 -57.10
C PRO A 155 -60.28 -15.80 -55.91
N THR A 156 -59.55 -14.70 -56.08
CA THR A 156 -59.09 -13.76 -55.05
C THR A 156 -60.16 -12.78 -54.59
N ARG A 157 -60.57 -12.91 -53.31
CA ARG A 157 -61.26 -11.85 -52.56
C ARG A 157 -60.21 -11.08 -51.73
N PRO A 158 -60.21 -9.74 -51.69
CA PRO A 158 -59.22 -8.96 -50.94
C PRO A 158 -59.26 -9.35 -49.46
N THR A 159 -58.15 -9.94 -48.99
CA THR A 159 -58.02 -10.43 -47.61
C THR A 159 -57.69 -9.27 -46.70
N ARG A 160 -58.54 -9.07 -45.69
CA ARG A 160 -58.34 -8.06 -44.64
C ARG A 160 -56.99 -8.32 -43.94
N PRO A 161 -56.16 -7.29 -43.70
CA PRO A 161 -54.87 -7.47 -43.06
C PRO A 161 -55.04 -8.14 -41.70
N THR A 162 -54.46 -9.33 -41.56
CA THR A 162 -54.47 -10.09 -40.31
C THR A 162 -53.62 -9.35 -39.28
N ARG A 163 -54.21 -8.98 -38.15
CA ARG A 163 -53.46 -8.39 -37.04
C ARG A 163 -52.39 -9.40 -36.58
N PRO A 164 -51.14 -8.97 -36.34
CA PRO A 164 -50.11 -9.85 -35.81
C PRO A 164 -50.56 -10.40 -34.46
N VAL A 165 -50.42 -11.72 -34.28
CA VAL A 165 -50.73 -12.39 -33.01
C VAL A 165 -49.62 -12.02 -32.01
N PRO A 166 -49.96 -11.50 -30.82
CA PRO A 166 -48.95 -11.16 -29.83
C PRO A 166 -48.19 -12.43 -29.38
N PRO A 167 -46.90 -12.31 -29.02
CA PRO A 167 -46.11 -13.43 -28.52
C PRO A 167 -46.69 -13.96 -27.20
N ARG A 168 -46.51 -15.27 -26.94
CA ARG A 168 -46.89 -15.86 -25.65
C ARG A 168 -45.77 -15.62 -24.65
N VAL A 169 -46.06 -14.95 -23.56
CA VAL A 169 -45.09 -14.71 -22.47
C VAL A 169 -45.28 -15.80 -21.40
N SER A 170 -44.25 -16.59 -21.13
CA SER A 170 -44.22 -17.55 -20.01
C SER A 170 -43.18 -17.10 -18.99
N CYS A 171 -43.57 -16.95 -17.73
CA CYS A 171 -42.66 -16.53 -16.67
C CYS A 171 -42.47 -17.63 -15.63
N ARG A 172 -41.23 -17.82 -15.18
CA ARG A 172 -40.90 -18.70 -14.06
C ARG A 172 -39.97 -18.03 -13.07
N ASN A 173 -40.05 -18.42 -11.80
CA ASN A 173 -39.12 -17.96 -10.78
C ASN A 173 -37.85 -18.82 -10.84
N VAL A 174 -36.72 -18.17 -11.07
CA VAL A 174 -35.39 -18.80 -11.04
C VAL A 174 -34.67 -18.30 -9.80
N CYS A 175 -34.37 -19.22 -8.88
CA CYS A 175 -33.65 -18.92 -7.65
C CYS A 175 -32.21 -19.37 -7.77
N ASN A 176 -31.28 -18.49 -7.44
CA ASN A 176 -29.85 -18.79 -7.38
C ASN A 176 -29.30 -18.39 -6.02
N ASN A 177 -28.32 -19.16 -5.54
CA ASN A 177 -27.52 -18.78 -4.39
C ASN A 177 -26.51 -17.72 -4.84
N VAL A 178 -26.55 -16.56 -4.20
CA VAL A 178 -25.64 -15.45 -4.48
C VAL A 178 -24.89 -15.08 -3.22
N SER A 179 -23.58 -14.87 -3.34
CA SER A 179 -22.77 -14.35 -2.24
C SER A 179 -23.06 -12.87 -2.06
N VAL A 180 -23.52 -12.49 -0.87
CA VAL A 180 -23.77 -11.10 -0.50
C VAL A 180 -22.90 -10.72 0.68
N ILE A 181 -22.42 -9.48 0.68
CA ILE A 181 -21.65 -8.91 1.79
C ILE A 181 -22.63 -8.22 2.73
N ARG A 182 -22.67 -8.67 3.99
CA ARG A 182 -23.42 -8.03 5.07
C ARG A 182 -22.46 -7.19 5.91
N TYR A 183 -22.89 -6.00 6.29
CA TYR A 183 -22.15 -5.10 7.18
C TYR A 183 -22.80 -5.14 8.55
N GLY A 184 -21.97 -5.11 9.58
CA GLY A 184 -22.40 -5.25 10.95
C GLY A 184 -21.41 -4.62 11.92
N ASN A 185 -21.61 -4.90 13.20
CA ASN A 185 -20.68 -4.52 14.26
C ASN A 185 -20.23 -5.74 15.04
N GLN A 186 -19.00 -5.70 15.54
CA GLN A 186 -18.45 -6.74 16.40
C GLN A 186 -17.81 -6.13 17.65
N ASN A 187 -17.99 -6.80 18.78
CA ASN A 187 -17.25 -6.49 20.00
C ASN A 187 -15.80 -6.92 19.83
N VAL A 188 -14.85 -6.06 20.19
CA VAL A 188 -13.41 -6.35 20.10
C VAL A 188 -12.73 -6.07 21.43
N ARG A 189 -11.66 -6.81 21.71
CA ARG A 189 -10.68 -6.45 22.74
C ARG A 189 -9.31 -6.40 22.10
N TYR A 190 -8.56 -5.34 22.38
CA TYR A 190 -7.26 -5.12 21.77
C TYR A 190 -6.28 -4.42 22.72
N ARG A 191 -5.00 -4.51 22.42
CA ARG A 191 -3.93 -3.67 22.96
C ARG A 191 -3.36 -2.80 21.85
N ILE A 192 -2.88 -1.61 22.19
CA ILE A 192 -2.07 -0.79 21.30
C ILE A 192 -0.62 -1.04 21.69
N ASN A 193 0.15 -1.59 20.77
CA ASN A 193 1.59 -1.74 20.92
C ASN A 193 2.24 -0.50 20.33
N TYR A 194 3.07 0.16 21.11
CA TYR A 194 3.88 1.29 20.69
C TYR A 194 5.32 0.80 20.53
N THR A 195 5.90 1.09 19.38
CA THR A 195 7.30 0.85 19.09
C THR A 195 7.96 2.19 18.93
N LYS A 196 9.02 2.44 19.70
CA LYS A 196 9.81 3.64 19.60
C LYS A 196 11.23 3.24 19.24
N LYS A 197 11.69 3.59 18.05
CA LYS A 197 13.06 3.31 17.60
C LYS A 197 13.89 4.58 17.63
N VAL A 198 15.08 4.49 18.19
CA VAL A 198 16.06 5.58 18.24
C VAL A 198 17.26 5.17 17.40
N LEU A 199 17.54 5.96 16.37
CA LEU A 199 18.69 5.79 15.50
C LEU A 199 19.73 6.85 15.82
N ASP A 200 20.87 6.43 16.33
CA ASP A 200 22.04 7.29 16.53
C ASP A 200 23.05 6.99 15.42
N LEU A 201 23.47 7.99 14.65
CA LEU A 201 24.54 7.87 13.65
C LEU A 201 25.70 8.79 14.01
N THR A 202 26.91 8.33 13.76
CA THR A 202 28.12 9.13 13.83
C THR A 202 28.88 9.01 12.52
N MET A 203 29.33 10.15 12.00
CA MET A 203 30.19 10.20 10.81
C MET A 203 31.60 10.59 11.22
N ASN A 204 32.56 9.79 10.81
CA ASN A 204 33.98 9.98 11.12
C ASN A 204 34.77 10.23 9.84
N LYS A 205 35.91 10.91 9.93
CA LYS A 205 36.89 10.91 8.83
C LYS A 205 37.34 9.46 8.58
N ARG A 206 37.73 9.18 7.34
CA ARG A 206 38.20 7.85 6.90
C ARG A 206 39.19 7.24 7.89
N ASN A 207 39.11 5.91 8.05
CA ASN A 207 39.97 5.10 8.91
C ASN A 207 39.83 5.45 10.40
N GLY A 208 38.60 5.72 10.85
CA GLY A 208 38.32 5.99 12.26
C GLY A 208 38.90 7.32 12.76
N GLY A 209 39.05 8.31 11.87
CA GLY A 209 39.51 9.64 12.23
C GLY A 209 38.48 10.41 13.06
N ALA A 210 38.76 11.70 13.29
CA ALA A 210 37.90 12.56 14.11
C ALA A 210 36.42 12.55 13.66
N GLN A 211 35.51 12.61 14.62
CA GLN A 211 34.08 12.73 14.38
C GLN A 211 33.74 14.08 13.73
N VAL A 212 33.11 14.03 12.56
CA VAL A 212 32.75 15.22 11.77
C VAL A 212 31.27 15.56 11.85
N ALA A 213 30.43 14.57 12.18
CA ALA A 213 29.00 14.78 12.35
C ALA A 213 28.36 13.72 13.25
N ASN A 214 27.19 14.04 13.78
CA ASN A 214 26.30 13.07 14.42
C ASN A 214 24.84 13.37 14.10
N TYR A 215 24.03 12.32 14.10
CA TYR A 215 22.60 12.36 13.90
C TYR A 215 21.93 11.56 15.00
N ARG A 216 20.79 12.04 15.47
CA ARG A 216 19.90 11.29 16.34
C ARG A 216 18.47 11.45 15.84
N GLY A 217 17.89 10.34 15.44
CA GLY A 217 16.55 10.22 14.88
C GLY A 217 15.63 9.37 15.75
N LEU A 218 14.34 9.66 15.66
CA LEU A 218 13.29 8.95 16.37
C LEU A 218 12.23 8.51 15.34
N GLU A 219 11.89 7.23 15.35
CA GLU A 219 10.71 6.68 14.69
C GLU A 219 9.74 6.20 15.77
N GLN A 220 8.47 6.61 15.66
CA GLN A 220 7.41 6.14 16.54
C GLN A 220 6.30 5.53 15.70
N SER A 221 6.00 4.27 15.97
CA SER A 221 4.90 3.57 15.35
C SER A 221 3.99 2.95 16.41
N SER A 222 2.71 2.77 16.04
CA SER A 222 1.75 2.06 16.87
C SER A 222 1.00 1.04 16.05
N SER A 223 0.72 -0.12 16.64
CA SER A 223 -0.06 -1.18 16.02
C SER A 223 -1.14 -1.69 16.97
N LYS A 224 -2.31 -1.98 16.42
CA LYS A 224 -3.43 -2.56 17.16
C LYS A 224 -3.34 -4.09 17.08
N SER A 225 -3.18 -4.74 18.23
CA SER A 225 -3.20 -6.21 18.33
C SER A 225 -4.48 -6.67 19.03
N TYR A 226 -5.27 -7.52 18.37
CA TYR A 226 -6.54 -7.99 18.88
C TYR A 226 -6.34 -9.22 19.78
N THR A 227 -6.86 -9.15 21.00
CA THR A 227 -6.93 -10.29 21.91
C THR A 227 -8.27 -11.02 21.81
N TYR A 228 -9.30 -10.35 21.27
CA TYR A 228 -10.62 -10.93 21.04
C TYR A 228 -11.33 -10.22 19.87
N ARG A 229 -12.03 -10.99 19.03
CA ARG A 229 -12.97 -10.51 18.02
C ARG A 229 -14.27 -11.31 18.14
N GLY A 230 -15.37 -10.61 18.41
CA GLY A 230 -16.70 -11.18 18.50
C GLY A 230 -17.26 -11.55 17.13
N ARG A 231 -18.48 -12.11 17.13
CA ARG A 231 -19.22 -12.31 15.88
C ARG A 231 -19.65 -10.97 15.31
N CYS A 232 -19.63 -10.87 13.99
CA CYS A 232 -20.23 -9.74 13.27
C CYS A 232 -21.75 -9.90 13.28
N LEU A 233 -22.46 -8.92 13.86
CA LEU A 233 -23.92 -8.88 13.95
C LEU A 233 -24.49 -7.80 13.03
#